data_AF-A0A1E9AB81-F1
#
_entry.id   AF-A0A1E9AB81-F1
#
_cell.length_a   1.000
_cell.length_b   1.000
_cell.length_c   1.000
_cell.angle_alpha   90.00
_cell.angle_beta   90.00
_cell.angle_gamma   90.00
#
_symmetry.space_group_name_H-M   'P 1'
#
loop_
_entity.id
_entity.type
_entity.pdbx_description
1 polymer ?
#
loop_
_entity_poly.entity_id
_entity_poly.type
_entity_poly.pdbx_seq_one_letter_code
_entity_poly.pdbx_strand_id
1 'polypeptide(L)'
;MNKILEAILSDIKNLIKIDNPKKFILSNIPYLSFFYIGNIFSKHINSYVGGDIIDRIMVGISDIGTLSYIPSINPRDLLVGVSVAGLVKLIVYSKGKNKKKYRQGKEYGSARWGESKDIAPYIDPKFENNVLITNTERLTMNSRPKNPKYARNKNVLVIGGSGSGKTRFYVKPNLMQMHSSYVVTDPKGLTL
;
A
#
# COMPACT_ATOMS: atom_id res chain seq x y z
N MET A 1 -44.25 -6.25 -4.48
CA MET A 1 -43.25 -7.15 -5.08
C MET A 1 -42.38 -6.45 -6.13
N ASN A 2 -42.96 -5.70 -7.08
CA ASN A 2 -42.20 -5.01 -8.15
C ASN A 2 -41.20 -3.95 -7.66
N LYS A 3 -41.53 -3.12 -6.66
CA LYS A 3 -40.59 -2.09 -6.13
C LYS A 3 -39.32 -2.67 -5.49
N ILE A 4 -39.42 -3.84 -4.85
CA ILE A 4 -38.26 -4.51 -4.24
C ILE A 4 -37.37 -5.10 -5.33
N LEU A 5 -37.97 -5.72 -6.36
CA LEU A 5 -37.24 -6.22 -7.52
C LEU A 5 -36.55 -5.10 -8.31
N GLU A 6 -37.21 -3.95 -8.49
CA GLU A 6 -36.63 -2.77 -9.14
C GLU A 6 -35.47 -2.18 -8.33
N ALA A 7 -35.59 -2.11 -7.01
CA ALA A 7 -34.51 -1.68 -6.12
C ALA A 7 -33.30 -2.63 -6.23
N ILE A 8 -33.52 -3.95 -6.16
CA ILE A 8 -32.46 -4.96 -6.32
C ILE A 8 -31.80 -4.85 -7.71
N LEU A 9 -32.59 -4.67 -8.77
CA LEU A 9 -32.07 -4.45 -10.13
C LEU A 9 -31.24 -3.17 -10.22
N SER A 10 -31.65 -2.09 -9.56
CA SER A 10 -30.92 -0.83 -9.53
C SER A 10 -29.60 -0.98 -8.76
N ASP A 11 -29.59 -1.72 -7.66
CA ASP A 11 -28.40 -1.99 -6.85
C ASP A 11 -27.41 -2.86 -7.60
N ILE A 12 -27.87 -3.91 -8.30
CA ILE A 12 -27.02 -4.75 -9.16
C ILE A 12 -26.42 -3.92 -10.30
N LYS A 13 -27.22 -3.06 -10.96
CA LYS A 13 -26.72 -2.15 -12.01
C LYS A 13 -25.68 -1.16 -11.48
N ASN A 14 -25.88 -0.63 -10.28
CA ASN A 14 -24.91 0.26 -9.63
C ASN A 14 -23.63 -0.48 -9.23
N LEU A 15 -23.71 -1.74 -8.82
CA LEU A 15 -22.55 -2.58 -8.48
C LEU A 15 -21.67 -2.90 -9.70
N ILE A 16 -22.30 -3.06 -10.87
CA ILE A 16 -21.63 -3.40 -12.14
C ILE A 16 -21.18 -2.13 -12.88
N LYS A 17 -21.41 -0.93 -12.35
CA LYS A 17 -21.03 0.32 -13.02
C LYS A 17 -19.51 0.39 -13.17
N ILE A 18 -19.04 0.26 -14.40
CA ILE A 18 -17.61 0.33 -14.74
C ILE A 18 -17.28 1.80 -15.03
N ASP A 19 -16.60 2.47 -14.09
CA ASP A 19 -16.21 3.88 -14.24
C ASP A 19 -15.25 4.11 -15.41
N ASN A 20 -14.36 3.14 -15.69
CA ASN A 20 -13.39 3.23 -16.78
C ASN A 20 -13.22 1.89 -17.50
N PRO A 21 -13.80 1.73 -18.70
CA PRO A 21 -13.79 0.46 -19.42
C PRO A 21 -12.38 0.01 -19.83
N LYS A 22 -11.48 0.94 -20.19
CA LYS A 22 -10.10 0.60 -20.57
C LYS A 22 -9.32 0.01 -19.40
N LYS A 23 -9.44 0.61 -18.22
CA LYS A 23 -8.77 0.14 -16.99
C LYS A 23 -9.34 -1.20 -16.53
N PHE A 24 -10.65 -1.39 -16.68
CA PHE A 24 -11.31 -2.65 -16.37
C PHE A 24 -10.84 -3.78 -17.28
N ILE A 25 -10.79 -3.57 -18.59
CA ILE A 25 -10.30 -4.58 -19.54
C ILE A 25 -8.84 -4.92 -19.22
N LEU A 26 -7.97 -3.91 -19.10
CA LEU A 26 -6.55 -4.11 -18.80
C LEU A 26 -6.32 -4.90 -17.50
N SER A 27 -7.13 -4.64 -16.47
CA SER A 27 -7.05 -5.38 -15.20
C SER A 27 -7.55 -6.81 -15.29
N ASN A 28 -8.36 -7.19 -16.29
CA ASN A 28 -8.90 -8.54 -16.43
C ASN A 28 -8.18 -9.39 -17.49
N ILE A 29 -7.34 -8.80 -18.35
CA ILE A 29 -6.54 -9.52 -19.37
C ILE A 29 -5.79 -10.74 -18.80
N PRO A 30 -5.11 -10.68 -17.64
CA PRO A 30 -4.41 -11.86 -17.10
C PRO A 30 -5.34 -13.03 -16.80
N TYR A 31 -6.59 -12.77 -16.40
CA TYR A 31 -7.56 -13.84 -16.12
C TYR A 31 -8.07 -14.51 -17.40
N LEU A 32 -8.06 -13.80 -18.54
CA LEU A 32 -8.37 -14.41 -19.84
C LEU A 32 -7.31 -15.44 -20.25
N SER A 33 -6.04 -15.21 -19.89
CA SER A 33 -4.98 -16.21 -20.11
C SER A 33 -5.22 -17.48 -19.28
N PHE A 34 -5.62 -17.35 -18.02
CA PHE A 34 -5.97 -18.50 -17.18
C PHE A 34 -7.24 -19.22 -17.65
N PHE A 35 -8.23 -18.47 -18.15
CA PHE A 35 -9.41 -19.04 -18.80
C PHE A 35 -9.02 -19.90 -20.01
N TYR A 36 -8.17 -19.37 -20.88
CA TYR A 36 -7.69 -20.06 -22.08
C TYR A 36 -6.93 -21.36 -21.75
N ILE A 37 -6.01 -21.31 -20.78
CA ILE A 37 -5.26 -22.49 -20.31
C ILE A 37 -6.22 -23.53 -19.73
N GLY A 38 -7.15 -23.11 -18.87
CA GLY A 38 -8.14 -24.01 -18.27
C GLY A 38 -9.03 -24.69 -19.31
N ASN A 39 -9.42 -23.97 -20.37
CA ASN A 39 -10.22 -24.52 -21.46
C ASN A 39 -9.45 -25.58 -22.28
N ILE A 40 -8.21 -25.29 -22.67
CA ILE A 40 -7.36 -26.23 -23.42
C ILE A 40 -7.10 -27.50 -22.60
N PHE A 41 -6.80 -27.32 -21.31
CA PHE A 41 -6.55 -28.45 -20.41
C PHE A 41 -7.80 -29.31 -20.20
N SER A 42 -8.97 -28.69 -20.05
CA SER A 42 -10.25 -29.40 -19.95
C SER A 42 -10.55 -30.22 -21.21
N LYS A 43 -10.34 -29.64 -22.40
CA LYS A 43 -10.50 -30.34 -23.67
C LYS A 43 -9.57 -31.56 -23.77
N HIS A 44 -8.34 -31.41 -23.31
CA HIS A 44 -7.35 -32.49 -23.33
C HIS A 44 -7.75 -33.63 -22.38
N ILE A 45 -8.13 -33.33 -21.15
CA ILE A 45 -8.65 -34.33 -20.19
C ILE A 45 -9.88 -35.05 -20.74
N ASN A 46 -10.77 -34.32 -21.40
CA ASN A 46 -11.99 -34.87 -21.97
C ASN A 46 -11.77 -35.70 -23.25
N SER A 47 -10.57 -35.65 -23.84
CA SER A 47 -10.22 -36.50 -24.99
C SER A 47 -9.88 -37.95 -24.60
N TYR A 48 -9.56 -38.19 -23.33
CA TYR A 48 -9.31 -39.51 -22.79
C TYR A 48 -10.62 -40.22 -22.43
N VAL A 49 -10.83 -41.41 -23.00
CA VAL A 49 -12.01 -42.25 -22.77
C VAL A 49 -11.62 -43.43 -21.88
N GLY A 50 -12.11 -43.44 -20.62
CA GLY A 50 -11.84 -44.49 -19.63
C GLY A 50 -11.32 -43.93 -18.30
N GLY A 51 -11.48 -44.70 -17.22
CA GLY A 51 -11.07 -44.32 -15.87
C GLY A 51 -11.92 -43.22 -15.21
N ASP A 52 -11.65 -42.97 -13.94
CA ASP A 52 -12.28 -41.89 -13.18
C ASP A 52 -11.66 -40.53 -13.55
N ILE A 53 -12.27 -39.45 -13.09
CA ILE A 53 -11.82 -38.07 -13.39
C ILE A 53 -10.36 -37.86 -12.97
N ILE A 54 -9.93 -38.47 -11.87
CA ILE A 54 -8.56 -38.36 -11.34
C ILE A 54 -7.56 -39.03 -12.30
N ASP A 55 -7.91 -40.19 -12.85
CA ASP A 55 -7.05 -40.93 -13.78
C ASP A 55 -6.84 -40.13 -15.07
N ARG A 56 -7.91 -39.52 -15.60
CA ARG A 56 -7.83 -38.68 -16.80
C ARG A 56 -7.01 -37.42 -16.58
N ILE A 57 -7.07 -36.83 -15.37
CA ILE A 57 -6.22 -35.70 -15.00
C ILE A 57 -4.75 -36.14 -14.95
N MET A 58 -4.45 -37.28 -14.33
CA MET A 58 -3.07 -37.78 -14.25
C MET A 58 -2.49 -38.06 -15.64
N VAL A 59 -3.24 -38.74 -16.50
CA VAL A 59 -2.82 -39.00 -17.88
C VAL A 59 -2.65 -37.69 -18.65
N GLY A 60 -3.60 -36.75 -18.53
CA GLY A 60 -3.49 -35.44 -19.20
C GLY A 60 -2.35 -34.55 -18.69
N ILE A 61 -1.84 -34.78 -17.48
CA ILE A 61 -0.62 -34.11 -16.98
C ILE A 61 0.63 -34.78 -17.55
N SER A 62 0.65 -36.12 -17.65
CA SER A 62 1.76 -36.86 -18.25
C SER A 62 1.94 -36.56 -19.74
N ASP A 63 0.84 -36.37 -20.47
CA ASP A 63 0.82 -36.14 -21.92
C ASP A 63 0.74 -34.65 -22.31
N ILE A 64 1.17 -33.75 -21.42
CA ILE A 64 1.05 -32.29 -21.61
C ILE A 64 1.74 -31.78 -22.88
N GLY A 65 2.70 -32.53 -23.42
CA GLY A 65 3.38 -32.22 -24.69
C GLY A 65 2.50 -32.39 -25.93
N THR A 66 1.35 -33.06 -25.83
CA THR A 66 0.41 -33.31 -26.94
C THR A 66 -0.78 -32.36 -26.96
N LEU A 67 -0.75 -31.30 -26.14
CA LEU A 67 -1.85 -30.34 -26.03
C LEU A 67 -2.17 -29.68 -27.38
N SER A 68 -3.44 -29.79 -27.79
CA SER A 68 -3.94 -28.99 -28.90
C SER A 68 -4.15 -27.55 -28.43
N TYR A 69 -3.50 -26.59 -29.08
CA TYR A 69 -3.62 -25.16 -28.76
C TYR A 69 -4.96 -24.52 -29.19
N ILE A 70 -5.91 -25.31 -29.69
CA ILE A 70 -7.20 -24.79 -30.16
C ILE A 70 -8.23 -24.93 -29.04
N PRO A 71 -8.81 -23.82 -28.53
CA PRO A 71 -9.80 -23.85 -27.48
C PRO A 71 -11.09 -24.53 -27.97
N SER A 72 -11.81 -25.15 -27.04
CA SER A 72 -13.07 -25.82 -27.30
C SER A 72 -14.26 -24.94 -26.92
N ILE A 73 -15.35 -25.05 -27.70
CA ILE A 73 -16.60 -24.31 -27.49
C ILE A 73 -17.61 -25.16 -26.67
N ASN A 74 -17.18 -26.33 -26.20
CA ASN A 74 -18.04 -27.19 -25.39
C ASN A 74 -18.42 -26.50 -24.07
N PRO A 75 -19.70 -26.55 -23.65
CA PRO A 75 -20.15 -25.90 -22.42
C PRO A 75 -19.38 -26.34 -21.17
N ARG A 76 -18.99 -27.62 -21.09
CA ARG A 76 -18.22 -28.16 -19.96
C ARG A 76 -16.81 -27.55 -19.89
N ASP A 77 -16.12 -27.47 -21.01
CA ASP A 77 -14.77 -26.91 -21.10
C ASP A 77 -14.75 -25.39 -20.86
N LEU A 78 -15.79 -24.69 -21.31
CA LEU A 78 -15.99 -23.27 -21.01
C LEU A 78 -16.24 -23.04 -19.52
N LEU A 79 -17.07 -23.88 -18.86
CA LEU A 79 -17.32 -23.79 -17.43
C LEU A 79 -16.05 -24.00 -16.60
N VAL A 80 -15.21 -24.97 -17.00
CA VAL A 80 -13.90 -25.21 -16.36
C VAL A 80 -12.96 -24.02 -16.56
N GLY A 81 -12.92 -23.43 -17.76
CA GLY A 81 -12.16 -22.20 -17.98
C GLY A 81 -12.61 -21.04 -17.08
N VAL A 82 -13.92 -20.80 -16.97
CA VAL A 82 -14.47 -19.72 -16.12
C VAL A 82 -14.17 -19.97 -14.65
N SER A 83 -14.31 -21.21 -14.17
CA SER A 83 -14.06 -21.55 -12.78
C SER A 83 -12.59 -21.35 -12.39
N VAL A 84 -11.65 -21.77 -13.25
CA VAL A 84 -10.21 -21.54 -13.06
C VAL A 84 -9.89 -20.05 -12.99
N ALA A 85 -10.38 -19.25 -13.95
CA ALA A 85 -10.16 -17.80 -13.94
C ALA A 85 -10.78 -17.13 -12.70
N GLY A 86 -11.96 -17.56 -12.28
CA GLY A 86 -12.64 -17.10 -11.07
C GLY A 86 -11.85 -17.40 -9.79
N LEU A 87 -11.34 -18.63 -9.66
CA LEU A 87 -10.52 -19.04 -8.52
C LEU A 87 -9.23 -18.22 -8.42
N VAL A 88 -8.52 -18.04 -9.54
CA VAL A 88 -7.30 -17.20 -9.56
C VAL A 88 -7.63 -15.76 -9.15
N LYS A 89 -8.72 -15.19 -9.65
CA LYS A 89 -9.17 -13.84 -9.27
C LYS A 89 -9.49 -13.73 -7.79
N LEU A 90 -10.13 -14.74 -7.19
CA LEU A 90 -10.40 -14.79 -5.75
C LEU A 90 -9.12 -14.86 -4.92
N ILE A 91 -8.13 -15.67 -5.33
CA ILE A 91 -6.83 -15.77 -4.66
C ILE A 91 -6.10 -14.43 -4.69
N VAL A 92 -6.02 -13.80 -5.87
CA VAL A 92 -5.36 -12.50 -6.05
C VAL A 92 -6.07 -11.41 -5.24
N TYR A 93 -7.40 -11.41 -5.23
CA TYR A 93 -8.19 -10.47 -4.43
C TYR A 93 -7.94 -10.64 -2.92
N SER A 94 -7.98 -11.88 -2.42
CA SER A 94 -7.72 -12.20 -1.01
C SER A 94 -6.31 -11.80 -0.58
N LYS A 95 -5.29 -12.12 -1.39
CA LYS A 95 -3.90 -11.69 -1.14
C LYS A 95 -3.74 -10.18 -1.24
N GLY A 96 -4.46 -9.52 -2.15
CA GLY A 96 -4.46 -8.07 -2.33
C GLY A 96 -5.00 -7.32 -1.12
N LYS A 97 -6.12 -7.78 -0.54
CA LYS A 97 -6.71 -7.22 0.68
C LYS A 97 -5.85 -7.46 1.92
N ASN A 98 -5.16 -8.60 1.98
CA ASN A 98 -4.29 -8.98 3.10
C ASN A 98 -2.83 -8.57 2.92
N LYS A 99 -2.53 -7.55 2.09
CA LYS A 99 -1.17 -7.00 1.94
C LYS A 99 -0.73 -6.29 3.23
N LYS A 100 -0.22 -7.07 4.18
CA LYS A 100 0.49 -6.55 5.35
C LYS A 100 1.78 -5.87 4.88
N LYS A 101 2.03 -4.65 5.37
CA LYS A 101 3.23 -3.87 5.03
C LYS A 101 4.42 -4.34 5.88
N TYR A 102 4.99 -5.47 5.51
CA TYR A 102 6.19 -5.99 6.16
C TYR A 102 7.45 -5.33 5.59
N ARG A 103 8.40 -4.99 6.46
CA ARG A 103 9.77 -4.60 6.08
C ARG A 103 10.65 -5.84 6.22
N GLN A 104 10.69 -6.67 5.17
CA GLN A 104 11.49 -7.90 5.19
C GLN A 104 12.97 -7.56 5.39
N GLY A 105 13.64 -8.26 6.32
CA GLY A 105 15.05 -8.05 6.64
C GLY A 105 15.37 -6.76 7.42
N LYS A 106 14.37 -6.07 7.99
CA LYS A 106 14.61 -4.92 8.89
C LYS A 106 13.87 -5.11 10.21
N GLU A 107 14.58 -4.88 11.30
CA GLU A 107 14.01 -4.90 12.63
C GLU A 107 12.89 -3.85 12.76
N TYR A 108 11.92 -4.14 13.60
CA TYR A 108 10.90 -3.17 13.93
C TYR A 108 11.54 -1.93 14.57
N GLY A 109 11.15 -0.74 14.13
CA GLY A 109 11.76 0.50 14.61
C GLY A 109 13.08 0.89 13.93
N SER A 110 13.60 0.11 12.96
CA SER A 110 14.80 0.55 12.21
C SER A 110 14.56 1.89 11.50
N ALA A 111 15.40 2.87 11.82
CA ALA A 111 15.44 4.19 11.19
C ALA A 111 16.48 4.24 10.05
N ARG A 112 16.36 5.24 9.18
CA ARG A 112 17.40 5.63 8.22
C ARG A 112 17.75 7.09 8.45
N TRP A 113 18.93 7.51 8.01
CA TRP A 113 19.24 8.93 7.91
C TRP A 113 18.22 9.63 7.00
N GLY A 114 17.73 10.76 7.47
CA GLY A 114 16.78 11.59 6.74
C GLY A 114 17.50 12.49 5.74
N GLU A 115 16.82 12.82 4.64
CA GLU A 115 17.23 13.84 3.69
C GLU A 115 16.45 15.14 3.92
N SER A 116 16.88 16.24 3.31
CA SER A 116 16.17 17.53 3.41
C SER A 116 14.71 17.45 2.93
N LYS A 117 14.40 16.54 1.99
CA LYS A 117 13.03 16.29 1.52
C LYS A 117 12.14 15.67 2.60
N ASP A 118 12.72 14.91 3.53
CA ASP A 118 11.98 14.25 4.60
C ASP A 118 11.53 15.26 5.66
N ILE A 119 12.34 16.29 5.95
CA ILE A 119 12.00 17.32 6.95
C ILE A 119 11.12 18.44 6.38
N ALA A 120 11.21 18.72 5.09
CA ALA A 120 10.49 19.81 4.42
C ALA A 120 8.99 19.96 4.78
N PRO A 121 8.17 18.88 4.84
CA PRO A 121 6.74 19.03 5.17
C PRO A 121 6.49 19.41 6.64
N TYR A 122 7.50 19.35 7.50
CA TYR A 122 7.41 19.71 8.91
C TYR A 122 7.88 21.13 9.20
N ILE A 123 8.38 21.87 8.20
CA ILE A 123 8.86 23.24 8.33
C ILE A 123 7.72 24.21 8.00
N ASP A 124 7.52 25.22 8.85
CA ASP A 124 6.64 26.34 8.59
C ASP A 124 7.26 27.32 7.59
N PRO A 125 6.51 27.86 6.62
CA PRO A 125 7.02 28.85 5.68
C PRO A 125 7.55 30.12 6.36
N LYS A 126 6.99 30.51 7.52
CA LYS A 126 7.53 31.63 8.31
C LYS A 126 8.63 31.13 9.22
N PHE A 127 9.87 31.58 8.98
CA PHE A 127 11.05 31.15 9.73
C PHE A 127 10.85 31.23 11.25
N GLU A 128 10.35 32.36 11.74
CA GLU A 128 10.11 32.64 13.17
C GLU A 128 9.19 31.64 13.85
N ASN A 129 8.31 30.96 13.11
CA ASN A 129 7.38 29.98 13.66
C ASN A 129 7.97 28.57 13.77
N ASN A 130 9.29 28.43 13.66
CA ASN A 130 9.95 27.13 13.70
C ASN A 130 10.93 27.01 14.87
N VAL A 131 10.95 25.85 15.53
CA VAL A 131 12.05 25.47 16.42
C VAL A 131 13.26 25.11 15.56
N LEU A 132 14.40 25.69 15.91
CA LEU A 132 15.68 25.41 15.28
C LEU A 132 16.29 24.15 15.91
N ILE A 133 16.50 23.11 15.09
CA ILE A 133 17.11 21.84 15.55
C ILE A 133 18.57 21.78 15.10
N THR A 134 18.82 22.10 13.84
CA THR A 134 20.15 22.21 13.23
C THR A 134 20.20 23.48 12.39
N ASN A 135 21.29 23.66 11.63
CA ASN A 135 21.40 24.77 10.68
C ASN A 135 20.35 24.69 9.54
N THR A 136 20.01 23.47 9.10
CA THR A 136 19.15 23.20 7.94
C THR A 136 17.77 22.67 8.33
N GLU A 137 17.68 21.87 9.39
CA GLU A 137 16.45 21.23 9.85
C GLU A 137 15.75 22.07 10.93
N ARG A 138 14.43 22.23 10.74
CA ARG A 138 13.58 23.01 11.63
C ARG A 138 12.24 22.30 11.81
N LEU A 139 11.51 22.62 12.87
CA LEU A 139 10.22 22.03 13.18
C LEU A 139 9.17 23.10 13.45
N THR A 140 8.04 23.04 12.75
CA THR A 140 6.94 23.99 12.93
C THR A 140 6.39 23.97 14.36
N MET A 141 6.14 25.16 14.90
CA MET A 141 5.43 25.36 16.16
C MET A 141 3.92 25.31 16.01
N ASN A 142 3.40 25.13 14.79
CA ASN A 142 1.97 24.96 14.59
C ASN A 142 1.50 23.58 15.10
N SER A 143 0.56 23.55 16.04
CA SER A 143 -0.01 22.29 16.56
C SER A 143 -1.00 21.64 15.60
N ARG A 144 -1.51 22.38 14.60
CA ARG A 144 -2.53 21.93 13.65
C ARG A 144 -2.07 22.24 12.21
N PRO A 145 -1.06 21.53 11.68
CA PRO A 145 -0.70 21.64 10.27
C PRO A 145 -1.87 21.20 9.38
N LYS A 146 -1.93 21.74 8.15
CA LYS A 146 -3.01 21.44 7.18
C LYS A 146 -3.22 19.93 6.97
N ASN A 147 -2.14 19.16 7.04
CA ASN A 147 -2.21 17.71 7.05
C ASN A 147 -1.82 17.18 8.44
N PRO A 148 -2.77 16.59 9.20
CA PRO A 148 -2.54 16.07 10.55
C PRO A 148 -1.41 15.05 10.65
N LYS A 149 -1.08 14.35 9.55
CA LYS A 149 0.04 13.40 9.49
C LYS A 149 1.39 14.02 9.88
N TYR A 150 1.56 15.32 9.61
CA TYR A 150 2.80 16.05 9.90
C TYR A 150 2.81 16.73 11.27
N ALA A 151 1.76 16.57 12.06
CA ALA A 151 1.82 16.98 13.46
C ALA A 151 2.86 16.12 14.20
N ARG A 152 3.80 16.77 14.88
CA ARG A 152 4.86 16.13 15.65
C ARG A 152 4.90 16.71 17.06
N ASN A 153 5.39 15.89 17.99
CA ASN A 153 5.74 16.36 19.31
C ASN A 153 6.91 17.36 19.18
N LYS A 154 6.83 18.45 19.93
CA LYS A 154 7.78 19.58 19.88
C LYS A 154 8.72 19.58 21.07
N ASN A 155 8.57 18.63 21.99
CA ASN A 155 9.52 18.44 23.09
C ASN A 155 10.85 17.97 22.52
N VAL A 156 11.92 18.69 22.84
CA VAL A 156 13.27 18.37 22.38
C VAL A 156 14.15 18.02 23.58
N LEU A 157 14.81 16.87 23.51
CA LEU A 157 15.83 16.45 24.46
C LEU A 157 17.21 16.64 23.82
N VAL A 158 18.02 17.53 24.39
CA VAL A 158 19.38 17.80 23.90
C VAL A 158 20.39 17.12 24.81
N ILE A 159 21.08 16.10 24.27
CA ILE A 159 22.11 15.35 24.97
C ILE A 159 23.49 15.75 24.43
N GLY A 160 24.45 15.96 25.32
CA GLY A 160 25.83 16.25 24.94
C GLY A 160 26.72 16.41 26.17
N GLY A 161 28.01 16.12 26.03
CA GLY A 161 29.01 16.23 27.11
C GLY A 161 29.19 17.66 27.64
N SER A 162 29.99 17.83 28.68
CA SER A 162 30.39 19.17 29.14
C SER A 162 31.14 19.91 28.03
N GLY A 163 30.92 21.22 27.89
CA GLY A 163 31.57 22.03 26.84
C GLY A 163 31.05 21.84 25.40
N SER A 164 30.14 20.89 25.13
CA SER A 164 29.58 20.62 23.78
C SER A 164 28.74 21.77 23.17
N GLY A 165 28.56 22.88 23.89
CA GLY A 165 27.88 24.06 23.36
C GLY A 165 26.35 23.96 23.31
N LYS A 166 25.71 23.03 24.04
CA LYS A 166 24.23 22.92 24.15
C LYS A 166 23.54 24.28 24.34
N THR A 167 24.04 25.08 25.27
CA THR A 167 23.50 26.42 25.55
C THR A 167 23.72 27.38 24.38
N ARG A 168 24.91 27.39 23.77
CA ARG A 168 25.28 28.33 22.71
C ARG A 168 24.62 28.01 21.37
N PHE A 169 24.52 26.74 21.01
CA PHE A 169 24.09 26.30 19.68
C PHE A 169 22.61 25.93 19.59
N TYR A 170 22.00 25.48 20.70
CA TYR A 170 20.57 25.13 20.69
C TYR A 170 19.72 26.12 21.49
N VAL A 171 20.06 26.37 22.76
CA VAL A 171 19.20 27.20 23.64
C VAL A 171 19.19 28.66 23.21
N LYS A 172 20.37 29.30 23.09
CA LYS A 172 20.47 30.72 22.74
C LYS A 172 19.78 31.09 21.42
N PRO A 173 20.00 30.37 20.30
CA PRO A 173 19.32 30.71 19.04
C PRO A 173 17.80 30.60 19.13
N ASN A 174 17.27 29.57 19.81
CA ASN A 174 15.83 29.41 19.99
C ASN A 174 15.23 30.49 20.92
N LEU A 175 15.96 30.96 21.93
CA LEU A 175 15.53 32.07 22.79
C LEU A 175 15.57 33.41 22.04
N MET A 176 16.64 33.68 21.28
CA MET A 176 16.80 34.92 20.51
C MET A 176 15.74 35.08 19.41
N GLN A 177 15.17 33.98 18.91
CA GLN A 177 14.06 34.03 17.95
C GLN A 177 12.77 34.59 18.58
N MET A 178 12.64 34.57 19.91
CA MET A 178 11.51 35.15 20.66
C MET A 178 10.11 34.78 20.13
N HIS A 179 9.96 33.58 19.57
CA HIS A 179 8.73 33.20 18.89
C HIS A 179 7.58 32.83 19.86
N SER A 180 7.87 32.67 21.15
CA SER A 180 6.91 32.30 22.18
C SER A 180 7.32 32.84 23.56
N SER A 181 6.49 32.62 24.57
CA SER A 181 6.83 32.93 25.97
C SER A 181 7.72 31.83 26.55
N TYR A 182 8.84 32.22 27.14
CA TYR A 182 9.81 31.28 27.70
C TYR A 182 9.90 31.37 29.22
N VAL A 183 10.03 30.20 29.84
CA VAL A 183 10.47 30.06 31.24
C VAL A 183 11.79 29.30 31.17
N VAL A 184 12.87 29.91 31.66
CA VAL A 184 14.23 29.37 31.55
C VAL A 184 14.81 29.22 32.94
N THR A 185 15.32 28.03 33.24
CA THR A 185 16.15 27.80 34.43
C THR A 185 17.60 28.14 34.07
N ASP A 186 18.10 29.28 34.54
CA ASP A 186 19.48 29.72 34.29
C ASP A 186 20.35 29.60 35.55
N PRO A 187 20.93 28.43 35.83
CA PRO A 187 21.68 28.20 37.07
C PRO A 187 23.00 29.00 37.16
N LYS A 188 23.48 29.57 36.04
CA LYS A 188 24.75 30.31 35.99
C LYS A 188 24.59 31.79 35.65
N GLY A 189 23.39 32.24 35.30
CA GLY A 189 23.16 33.63 34.85
C GLY A 189 23.87 33.96 33.52
N LEU A 190 24.11 32.96 32.65
CA LEU A 190 24.85 33.13 31.39
C LEU A 190 23.96 33.06 30.14
N THR A 191 22.68 32.76 30.35
CA THR A 191 21.75 32.34 29.29
C THR A 191 20.91 33.50 28.79
N LEU A 192 20.59 34.44 29.68
CA LEU A 192 20.10 35.80 29.40
C LEU A 192 21.28 36.77 29.30
#